data_AF-A0A943PVP0-F1
#
_entry.id   AF-A0A943PVP0-F1
#
_cell.length_a   1.000
_cell.length_b   1.000
_cell.length_c   1.000
_cell.angle_alpha   90.00
_cell.angle_beta   90.00
_cell.angle_gamma   90.00
#
_symmetry.space_group_name_H-M   'P 1'
#
loop_
_entity.id
_entity.type
_entity.pdbx_description
1 polymer ?
#
loop_
_entity_poly.entity_id
_entity_poly.type
_entity_poly.pdbx_seq_one_letter_code
_entity_poly.pdbx_strand_id
1 'polypeptide(L)'
;MINNIICPKCFSKDLYRYGKDKDGFQKYQCKSHSCLHQFTPAKPKKIPSSKYPKCPVCGASTYLHHDYEFYSRFTCNSKKCNHHFSIYYQKFLS
;
A
#
# COMPACT_ATOMS: atom_id res chain seq x y z
N MET A 1 -12.07 1.75 5.21
CA MET A 1 -13.08 0.96 4.48
C MET A 1 -13.86 1.91 3.57
N ILE A 2 -13.68 1.83 2.25
CA ILE A 2 -14.51 2.61 1.30
C ILE A 2 -15.41 1.58 0.62
N ASN A 3 -16.64 1.43 1.13
CA ASN A 3 -17.57 0.40 0.63
C ASN A 3 -18.80 1.04 -0.04
N ASN A 4 -18.53 1.96 -0.98
CA ASN A 4 -19.52 2.53 -1.89
C ASN A 4 -19.03 2.36 -3.33
N ILE A 5 -18.98 1.10 -3.79
CA ILE A 5 -18.58 0.78 -5.17
C ILE A 5 -19.76 1.11 -6.09
N ILE A 6 -19.53 1.99 -7.06
CA ILE A 6 -20.52 2.44 -8.04
C ILE A 6 -19.98 2.24 -9.44
N CYS A 7 -20.86 2.01 -10.42
CA CYS A 7 -20.45 1.93 -11.81
C CYS A 7 -19.86 3.29 -12.24
N PRO A 8 -18.62 3.36 -12.76
CA PRO A 8 -18.03 4.62 -13.17
C PRO A 8 -18.66 5.21 -14.45
N LYS A 9 -19.43 4.41 -15.20
CA LYS A 9 -20.06 4.84 -16.46
C LYS A 9 -21.47 5.42 -16.26
N CYS A 10 -22.28 4.80 -15.40
CA CYS A 10 -23.69 5.18 -15.20
C CYS A 10 -24.06 5.47 -13.74
N PHE A 11 -23.09 5.43 -12.82
CA PHE A 11 -23.24 5.69 -11.38
C PHE A 11 -24.25 4.77 -10.65
N SER A 12 -24.76 3.73 -11.32
CA SER A 12 -25.60 2.72 -10.69
C SER A 12 -24.84 1.95 -9.60
N LYS A 13 -25.54 1.68 -8.51
CA LYS A 13 -25.10 0.80 -7.41
C LYS A 13 -25.40 -0.68 -7.67
N ASP A 14 -26.20 -0.98 -8.70
CA ASP A 14 -26.57 -2.36 -9.02
C ASP A 14 -25.48 -3.04 -9.84
N LEU A 15 -24.64 -3.78 -9.11
CA LEU A 15 -23.42 -4.43 -9.60
C LEU A 15 -23.45 -5.91 -9.22
N TYR A 16 -22.76 -6.75 -9.98
CA TYR A 16 -22.45 -8.13 -9.57
C TYR A 16 -20.96 -8.44 -9.73
N ARG A 17 -20.49 -9.44 -8.98
CA ARG A 17 -19.09 -9.89 -9.02
C ARG A 17 -18.82 -10.64 -10.32
N TYR A 18 -17.83 -10.20 -11.09
CA TYR A 18 -17.47 -10.75 -12.40
C TYR A 18 -16.06 -11.37 -12.40
N GLY A 19 -15.67 -12.01 -11.28
CA GLY A 19 -14.33 -12.58 -11.12
C GLY A 19 -13.28 -11.58 -10.65
N LYS A 20 -12.01 -11.84 -10.99
CA LYS A 20 -10.85 -11.03 -10.55
C LYS A 20 -10.02 -10.56 -11.76
N ASP A 21 -9.28 -9.47 -11.60
CA ASP A 21 -8.30 -9.03 -12.59
C ASP A 21 -6.99 -9.84 -12.49
N LYS A 22 -6.01 -9.50 -13.34
CA LYS A 22 -4.70 -10.17 -13.40
C LYS A 22 -3.90 -10.08 -12.09
N ASP A 23 -4.15 -9.06 -11.29
CA ASP A 23 -3.51 -8.85 -9.98
C ASP A 23 -4.33 -9.47 -8.83
N GLY A 24 -5.46 -10.12 -9.14
CA GLY A 24 -6.33 -10.78 -8.16
C GLY A 24 -7.37 -9.87 -7.50
N PHE A 25 -7.55 -8.62 -7.95
CA PHE A 25 -8.56 -7.71 -7.39
C PHE A 25 -9.94 -8.00 -7.96
N GLN A 26 -10.98 -7.81 -7.13
CA GLN A 26 -12.36 -8.09 -7.51
C GLN A 26 -12.84 -7.19 -8.65
N LYS A 27 -13.26 -7.79 -9.77
CA LYS A 27 -13.99 -7.14 -10.87
C LYS A 27 -15.48 -7.09 -10.58
N TYR A 28 -16.12 -6.00 -10.97
CA TYR A 28 -17.57 -5.83 -10.93
C TYR A 28 -18.09 -5.56 -12.33
N GLN A 29 -19.31 -6.03 -12.60
CA GLN A 29 -20.06 -5.68 -13.80
C GLN A 29 -21.36 -4.99 -13.40
N CYS A 30 -21.70 -3.90 -14.08
CA CYS A 30 -22.99 -3.24 -13.90
C CYS A 30 -24.12 -4.11 -14.46
N LYS A 31 -25.20 -4.29 -13.70
CA LYS A 31 -26.39 -5.05 -14.15
C LYS A 31 -27.33 -4.26 -15.06
N SER A 32 -27.17 -2.94 -15.11
CA SER A 32 -27.98 -2.11 -16.02
C SER A 32 -27.74 -2.55 -17.46
N HIS A 33 -28.81 -2.97 -18.13
CA HIS A 33 -28.79 -3.53 -19.49
C HIS A 33 -28.16 -2.58 -20.53
N SER A 34 -28.30 -1.27 -20.36
CA SER A 34 -27.71 -0.26 -21.24
C SER A 34 -26.23 0.02 -20.95
N CYS A 35 -25.69 -0.50 -19.84
CA CYS A 35 -24.34 -0.21 -19.39
C CYS A 35 -23.42 -1.41 -19.53
N LEU A 36 -23.72 -2.52 -18.83
CA LEU A 36 -22.93 -3.75 -18.76
C LEU A 36 -21.41 -3.56 -18.53
N HIS A 37 -21.00 -2.40 -18.05
CA HIS A 37 -19.60 -2.02 -17.93
C HIS A 37 -18.91 -2.83 -16.84
N GLN A 38 -17.74 -3.38 -17.16
CA GLN A 38 -16.88 -4.11 -16.23
C GLN A 38 -15.73 -3.23 -15.76
N PHE A 39 -15.49 -3.21 -14.46
CA PHE A 39 -14.41 -2.41 -13.88
C PHE A 39 -13.86 -3.07 -12.60
N THR A 40 -12.63 -2.71 -12.28
CA THR A 40 -12.01 -2.99 -10.97
C THR A 40 -11.96 -1.67 -10.20
N PRO A 41 -12.51 -1.58 -8.99
CA PRO A 41 -12.35 -0.40 -8.14
C PRO A 41 -10.87 -0.06 -7.93
N ALA A 42 -10.59 1.21 -7.65
CA ALA A 42 -9.21 1.67 -7.45
C ALA A 42 -8.48 0.77 -6.45
N LYS A 43 -7.28 0.31 -6.86
CA LYS A 43 -6.45 -0.55 -6.02
C LYS A 43 -6.20 0.17 -4.70
N PRO A 44 -6.41 -0.47 -3.53
CA PRO A 44 -5.93 0.12 -2.29
C PRO A 44 -4.44 0.39 -2.48
N LYS A 45 -4.00 1.62 -2.21
CA LYS A 45 -2.57 1.93 -2.19
C LYS A 45 -1.94 0.89 -1.26
N LYS A 46 -1.05 0.04 -1.78
CA LYS A 46 -0.28 -0.86 -0.93
C LYS A 46 0.51 0.05 0.01
N ILE A 47 0.03 0.21 1.25
CA ILE A 47 0.83 0.79 2.31
C ILE A 47 2.09 -0.09 2.34
N PRO A 48 3.30 0.46 2.16
CA PRO A 48 4.50 -0.35 2.18
C PRO A 48 4.50 -1.13 3.49
N SER A 49 4.32 -2.45 3.42
CA SER A 49 4.21 -3.32 4.59
C SER A 49 5.55 -3.55 5.29
N SER A 50 6.54 -2.69 5.01
CA SER A 50 7.83 -2.79 5.66
C SER A 50 7.69 -2.20 7.06
N LYS A 51 7.93 -3.04 8.07
CA LYS A 51 8.03 -2.64 9.48
C LYS A 51 9.08 -1.54 9.71
N TYR A 52 9.99 -1.35 8.76
CA TYR A 52 11.16 -0.49 8.88
C TYR A 52 11.11 0.69 7.90
N PRO A 53 11.73 1.83 8.26
CA PRO A 53 11.81 3.01 7.41
C PRO A 53 12.48 2.72 6.06
N LYS A 54 12.12 3.48 5.02
CA LYS A 54 12.88 3.47 3.77
C LYS A 54 14.23 4.15 3.94
N CYS A 55 15.21 3.74 3.13
CA CYS A 55 16.50 4.40 3.09
C CYS A 55 16.32 5.87 2.66
N PRO A 56 16.82 6.85 3.42
CA PRO A 56 16.65 8.27 3.10
C PRO A 56 17.43 8.70 1.86
N VAL A 57 18.42 7.90 1.43
CA VAL A 57 19.26 8.20 0.26
C VAL A 57 18.65 7.65 -1.04
N CYS A 58 18.19 6.40 -1.05
CA CYS A 58 17.78 5.72 -2.28
C CYS A 58 16.35 5.17 -2.28
N GLY A 59 15.60 5.31 -1.18
CA GLY A 59 14.22 4.80 -1.07
C GLY A 59 14.08 3.27 -1.01
N ALA A 60 15.19 2.53 -1.05
CA ALA A 60 15.18 1.08 -0.90
C ALA A 60 14.69 0.64 0.49
N SER A 61 14.28 -0.63 0.62
CA SER A 61 13.97 -1.22 1.93
C SER A 61 15.22 -1.26 2.81
N THR A 62 14.99 -1.27 4.12
CA THR A 62 16.05 -1.39 5.12
C THR A 62 15.77 -2.58 6.03
N TYR A 63 16.78 -2.98 6.80
CA TYR A 63 16.62 -3.88 7.93
C TYR A 63 17.16 -3.23 9.20
N LEU A 64 16.60 -3.61 10.34
CA LEU A 64 17.11 -3.23 11.65
C LEU A 64 18.46 -3.91 11.86
N HIS A 65 19.50 -3.11 12.03
CA HIS A 65 20.85 -3.60 12.30
C HIS A 65 21.08 -3.73 13.81
N HIS A 66 20.71 -2.70 14.57
CA HIS A 66 20.73 -2.70 16.03
C HIS A 66 19.60 -1.85 16.58
N ASP A 67 19.01 -2.28 17.70
CA ASP A 67 18.04 -1.50 18.47
C ASP A 67 18.65 -1.16 19.82
N TYR A 68 18.85 0.13 20.07
CA TYR A 68 19.37 0.65 21.33
C TYR A 68 18.24 1.36 22.08
N GLU A 69 18.47 1.61 23.37
CA GLU A 69 17.47 2.21 24.26
C GLU A 69 16.85 3.52 23.72
N PHE A 70 17.66 4.36 23.06
CA PHE A 70 17.24 5.69 22.61
C PHE A 70 17.12 5.82 21.09
N TYR A 71 17.58 4.81 20.34
CA TYR A 71 17.57 4.86 18.89
C TYR A 71 17.70 3.48 18.27
N SER A 72 17.13 3.32 17.08
CA SER A 72 17.32 2.15 16.24
C SER A 72 18.22 2.50 15.06
N ARG A 73 19.23 1.67 14.77
CA ARG A 73 20.09 1.77 13.58
C ARG A 73 19.59 0.83 12.49
N PHE A 74 19.39 1.37 11.29
CA PHE A 74 18.95 0.67 10.11
C PHE A 74 20.02 0.65 9.03
N THR A 75 20.02 -0.40 8.20
CA THR A 75 20.91 -0.54 7.05
C THR A 75 20.10 -0.72 5.77
N CYS A 76 20.51 -0.03 4.70
CA CYS A 76 19.92 -0.14 3.37
C CYS A 76 20.20 -1.51 2.73
N ASN A 77 19.17 -2.15 2.16
CA ASN A 77 19.33 -3.42 1.43
C ASN A 77 19.98 -3.29 0.05
N SER A 78 20.11 -2.07 -0.49
CA SER A 78 20.77 -1.86 -1.78
C SER A 78 22.28 -1.93 -1.59
N LYS A 79 22.95 -2.97 -2.12
CA LYS A 79 24.42 -3.12 -2.05
C LYS A 79 25.19 -1.91 -2.59
N LYS A 80 24.62 -1.21 -3.59
CA LYS A 80 25.21 0.01 -4.16
C LYS A 80 25.15 1.20 -3.20
N CYS A 81 24.10 1.27 -2.37
CA CYS A 81 23.92 2.34 -1.40
C CYS A 81 24.58 1.99 -0.07
N ASN A 82 24.24 0.82 0.50
CA ASN A 82 24.71 0.28 1.78
C ASN A 82 24.72 1.31 2.94
N HIS A 83 23.84 2.30 2.86
CA HIS A 83 23.80 3.41 3.80
C HIS A 83 23.20 2.97 5.13
N HIS A 84 23.82 3.41 6.22
CA HIS A 84 23.38 3.20 7.59
C HIS A 84 22.83 4.50 8.16
N PHE A 85 21.71 4.45 8.89
CA PHE A 85 21.14 5.63 9.55
C PHE A 85 20.42 5.24 10.85
N SER A 86 20.26 6.21 11.74
CA SER A 86 19.60 6.04 13.03
C SER A 86 18.27 6.79 13.08
N ILE A 87 17.26 6.19 13.73
CA ILE A 87 16.03 6.87 14.13
C ILE A 87 16.04 6.96 15.66
N TYR A 88 15.98 8.18 16.18
CA TYR A 88 15.91 8.45 17.61
C TYR A 88 14.47 8.47 18.08
N TYR A 89 14.22 7.88 19.25
CA TYR A 89 12.91 7.96 19.89
C TYR A 89 12.83 9.27 20.66
N GLN A 90 11.80 10.09 20.38
CA GLN A 90 11.43 11.16 21.31
C GLN A 90 10.85 10.50 22.56
N LYS A 91 11.64 10.37 23.63
CA LYS A 91 11.10 10.15 24.96
C LYS A 91 10.32 11.41 25.31
N PHE A 92 8.99 11.36 25.21
CA PHE A 92 8.16 12.31 25.94
C PHE A 92 8.51 12.12 27.41
N LEU A 93 9.20 13.10 27.99
CA LEU A 93 9.33 13.21 29.44
C LEU A 93 7.90 13.34 29.97
N SER A 94 7.37 12.23 30.49
CA SER A 94 6.15 12.18 31.29
C SER A 94 6.41 12.75 32.68
#